data_AF-A0A2G2G4R8-F1
#
_entry.id   AF-A0A2G2G4R8-F1
#
_cell.length_a   1.000
_cell.length_b   1.000
_cell.length_c   1.000
_cell.angle_alpha   90.00
_cell.angle_beta   90.00
_cell.angle_gamma   90.00
#
_symmetry.space_group_name_H-M   'P 1'
#
loop_
_entity.id
_entity.type
_entity.pdbx_description
1 polymer ?
#
loop_
_entity_poly.entity_id
_entity_poly.type
_entity_poly.pdbx_seq_one_letter_code
_entity_poly.pdbx_strand_id
1 'polypeptide(L)'
;MKNIFKFCLFLVPVLFISCALQPEEERALVSEKSFENWSKKIKLNLEVFESETHDAFVDIYVNKLAKEAYEERLSIFPVGSEVYKPLYNNTKKENLARVVIMIKMKEGYDSKNGDWWYGVTDRTGKELWHEGRIQHCIDCHALAKETDYMFSESVMEEIKVQKELREEEVHIFEY
;
A
#
# COMPACT_ATOMS: atom_id res chain seq x y z
N MET A 1 -34.95 66.68 -15.42
CA MET A 1 -33.74 65.91 -15.77
C MET A 1 -33.94 64.47 -15.32
N LYS A 2 -33.71 63.50 -16.21
CA LYS A 2 -34.16 62.10 -16.09
C LYS A 2 -33.20 61.28 -15.20
N ASN A 3 -33.72 60.66 -14.14
CA ASN A 3 -33.03 59.62 -13.39
C ASN A 3 -33.36 58.26 -14.03
N ILE A 4 -32.33 57.59 -14.56
CA ILE A 4 -32.46 56.26 -15.16
C ILE A 4 -31.82 55.29 -14.17
N PHE A 5 -32.67 54.50 -13.49
CA PHE A 5 -32.25 53.33 -12.72
C PHE A 5 -31.70 52.30 -13.71
N LYS A 6 -30.40 52.02 -13.63
CA LYS A 6 -29.75 50.96 -14.42
C LYS A 6 -29.50 49.77 -13.50
N PHE A 7 -30.34 48.74 -13.63
CA PHE A 7 -30.18 47.44 -12.99
C PHE A 7 -28.94 46.76 -13.63
N CYS A 8 -27.83 46.70 -12.91
CA CYS A 8 -26.68 45.86 -13.29
C CYS A 8 -26.83 44.52 -12.57
N LEU A 9 -27.30 43.53 -13.34
CA LEU A 9 -27.26 42.12 -13.00
C LEU A 9 -25.79 41.71 -12.81
N PHE A 10 -25.33 41.59 -11.56
CA PHE A 10 -24.03 40.99 -11.25
C PHE A 10 -24.15 39.47 -11.43
N LEU A 11 -23.77 38.99 -12.61
CA LEU A 11 -23.36 37.61 -12.82
C LEU A 11 -22.11 37.38 -11.95
N VAL A 12 -22.29 36.74 -10.80
CA VAL A 12 -21.17 36.21 -10.01
C VAL A 12 -20.54 35.11 -10.85
N PRO A 13 -19.28 35.24 -11.29
CA PRO A 13 -18.60 34.13 -11.92
C PRO A 13 -18.41 33.08 -10.82
N VAL A 14 -19.11 31.95 -10.94
CA VAL A 14 -18.74 30.73 -10.25
C VAL A 14 -17.36 30.36 -10.79
N LEU A 15 -16.33 30.79 -10.06
CA LEU A 15 -14.96 30.35 -10.25
C LEU A 15 -14.98 28.84 -10.04
N PHE A 16 -15.04 28.11 -11.15
CA PHE A 16 -14.58 26.74 -11.22
C PHE A 16 -13.08 26.79 -10.91
N ILE A 17 -12.75 26.64 -9.62
CA ILE A 17 -11.39 26.45 -9.15
C ILE A 17 -10.95 25.08 -9.67
N SER A 18 -10.24 25.14 -10.79
CA SER A 18 -9.57 24.03 -11.45
C SER A 18 -8.48 23.45 -10.55
N CYS A 19 -8.68 22.20 -10.13
CA CYS A 19 -7.73 21.08 -10.25
C CYS A 19 -6.23 21.29 -9.92
N ALA A 20 -5.87 22.06 -8.87
CA ALA A 20 -4.46 22.21 -8.49
C ALA A 20 -4.20 22.31 -6.97
N LEU A 21 -5.10 21.77 -6.15
CA LEU A 21 -4.97 21.73 -4.68
C LEU A 21 -4.77 20.28 -4.20
N GLN A 22 -3.64 19.62 -4.49
CA GLN A 22 -3.44 18.22 -4.01
C GLN A 22 -2.04 17.83 -3.56
N PRO A 23 -0.90 18.28 -4.13
CA PRO A 23 0.40 17.72 -3.75
C PRO A 23 0.80 17.98 -2.28
N GLU A 24 0.41 19.14 -1.74
CA GLU A 24 0.83 19.57 -0.39
C GLU A 24 -0.04 18.97 0.72
N GLU A 25 -1.35 18.83 0.49
CA GLU A 25 -2.28 18.22 1.44
C GLU A 25 -2.17 16.68 1.47
N GLU A 26 -1.87 16.05 0.32
CA GLU A 26 -1.58 14.61 0.23
C GLU A 26 -0.25 14.25 0.89
N ARG A 27 0.78 15.08 0.71
CA ARG A 27 2.03 14.95 1.46
C ARG A 27 1.79 15.14 2.94
N ALA A 28 0.93 16.08 3.36
CA ALA A 28 0.60 16.29 4.77
C ALA A 28 0.01 15.02 5.42
N LEU A 29 -1.00 14.38 4.78
CA LEU A 29 -1.66 13.17 5.30
C LEU A 29 -0.71 11.98 5.50
N VAL A 30 0.30 11.83 4.63
CA VAL A 30 1.29 10.75 4.78
C VAL A 30 2.48 11.18 5.64
N SER A 31 2.88 12.46 5.61
CA SER A 31 3.98 12.99 6.42
C SER A 31 3.71 12.97 7.92
N GLU A 32 2.44 12.98 8.34
CA GLU A 32 2.06 12.78 9.73
C GLU A 32 2.06 11.31 10.16
N LYS A 33 2.07 10.35 9.21
CA LYS A 33 2.14 8.93 9.54
C LYS A 33 3.58 8.54 9.86
N SER A 34 3.80 8.11 11.10
CA SER A 34 4.96 7.26 11.42
C SER A 34 4.69 5.84 10.94
N PHE A 35 5.64 5.25 10.22
CA PHE A 35 5.60 3.83 9.83
C PHE A 35 6.30 2.92 10.84
N GLU A 36 6.76 3.49 11.95
CA GLU A 36 7.21 2.72 13.10
C GLU A 36 6.07 1.78 13.56
N ASN A 37 6.44 0.67 14.19
CA ASN A 37 5.49 -0.36 14.64
C ASN A 37 4.77 -1.13 13.52
N TRP A 38 5.25 -1.10 12.28
CA TRP A 38 4.81 -2.04 11.23
C TRP A 38 4.77 -3.50 11.72
N SER A 39 5.71 -3.88 12.60
CA SER A 39 5.82 -5.24 13.16
C SER A 39 4.70 -5.60 14.15
N LYS A 40 3.93 -4.61 14.62
CA LYS A 40 2.75 -4.82 15.47
C LYS A 40 1.46 -4.99 14.65
N LYS A 41 1.52 -4.78 13.34
CA LYS A 41 0.40 -5.01 12.42
C LYS A 41 0.18 -6.53 12.25
N ILE A 42 -0.86 -6.91 11.52
CA ILE A 42 -1.20 -8.32 11.36
C ILE A 42 -0.23 -8.94 10.38
N LYS A 43 0.53 -9.95 10.82
CA LYS A 43 1.39 -10.73 9.92
C LYS A 43 0.54 -11.68 9.09
N LEU A 44 0.69 -11.66 7.77
CA LEU A 44 -0.12 -12.46 6.85
C LEU A 44 0.48 -13.85 6.60
N ASN A 45 1.80 -13.92 6.41
CA ASN A 45 2.54 -15.14 6.13
C ASN A 45 3.03 -15.85 7.40
N LEU A 46 3.05 -17.18 7.38
CA LEU A 46 3.53 -17.99 8.51
C LEU A 46 5.06 -17.97 8.56
N GLU A 47 5.68 -18.37 7.46
CA GLU A 47 7.13 -18.35 7.23
C GLU A 47 7.48 -17.30 6.18
N VAL A 48 8.72 -16.80 6.19
CA VAL A 48 9.20 -15.81 5.21
C VAL A 48 9.06 -16.31 3.79
N PHE A 49 8.70 -15.42 2.88
CA PHE A 49 8.74 -15.70 1.45
C PHE A 49 10.09 -15.31 0.88
N GLU A 50 10.60 -16.11 -0.05
CA GLU A 50 11.61 -15.63 -0.98
C GLU A 50 10.92 -14.75 -2.02
N SER A 51 11.36 -13.49 -2.12
CA SER A 51 10.85 -12.53 -3.07
C SER A 51 11.91 -12.28 -4.13
N GLU A 52 11.89 -13.05 -5.21
CA GLU A 52 12.83 -12.90 -6.34
C GLU A 52 12.90 -11.44 -6.84
N THR A 53 11.75 -10.77 -6.93
CA THR A 53 11.63 -9.38 -7.40
C THR A 53 12.31 -8.34 -6.50
N HIS A 54 12.55 -8.69 -5.24
CA HIS A 54 13.19 -7.81 -4.27
C HIS A 54 14.59 -8.30 -3.89
N ASP A 55 15.04 -9.44 -4.45
CA ASP A 55 16.27 -10.15 -4.08
C ASP A 55 16.41 -10.27 -2.55
N ALA A 56 15.33 -10.68 -1.89
CA ALA A 56 15.20 -10.65 -0.44
C ALA A 56 14.19 -11.66 0.08
N PHE A 57 14.31 -11.98 1.37
CA PHE A 57 13.26 -12.67 2.12
C PHE A 57 12.32 -11.65 2.73
N VAL A 58 11.01 -11.89 2.67
CA VAL A 58 10.01 -10.93 3.13
C VAL A 58 9.00 -11.57 4.06
N ASP A 59 8.62 -10.81 5.08
CA ASP A 59 7.32 -10.97 5.71
C ASP A 59 6.36 -9.94 5.11
N ILE A 60 5.06 -10.20 5.25
CA ILE A 60 4.00 -9.27 4.87
C ILE A 60 3.19 -8.94 6.12
N TYR A 61 3.20 -7.68 6.48
CA TYR A 61 2.42 -7.13 7.58
C TYR A 61 1.35 -6.19 7.02
N VAL A 62 0.12 -6.34 7.49
CA VAL A 62 -1.04 -5.63 6.95
C VAL A 62 -1.93 -5.08 8.05
N ASN A 63 -2.66 -4.01 7.75
CA ASN A 63 -3.79 -3.63 8.58
C ASN A 63 -5.01 -4.55 8.32
N LYS A 64 -6.07 -4.35 9.11
CA LYS A 64 -7.29 -5.17 9.01
C LYS A 64 -7.92 -5.13 7.60
N LEU A 65 -7.99 -3.95 6.99
CA LEU A 65 -8.58 -3.76 5.66
C LEU A 65 -7.84 -4.56 4.59
N ALA A 66 -6.52 -4.45 4.56
CA ALA A 66 -5.70 -5.18 3.61
C ALA A 66 -5.76 -6.69 3.86
N LYS A 67 -5.78 -7.14 5.12
CA LYS A 67 -5.95 -8.57 5.46
C LYS A 67 -7.23 -9.13 4.86
N GLU A 68 -8.36 -8.47 5.12
CA GLU A 68 -9.66 -8.89 4.59
C GLU A 68 -9.63 -8.91 3.06
N ALA A 69 -9.05 -7.89 2.42
CA ALA A 69 -8.91 -7.84 0.98
C ALA A 69 -8.09 -8.99 0.38
N TYR A 70 -6.99 -9.37 1.04
CA TYR A 70 -6.19 -10.55 0.66
C TYR A 70 -6.98 -11.85 0.81
N GLU A 71 -7.60 -12.08 1.97
CA GLU A 71 -8.32 -13.33 2.26
C GLU A 71 -9.55 -13.52 1.37
N GLU A 72 -10.27 -12.44 1.09
CA GLU A 72 -11.47 -12.43 0.25
C GLU A 72 -11.14 -12.29 -1.25
N ARG A 73 -9.87 -12.13 -1.61
CA ARG A 73 -9.40 -11.93 -3.00
C ARG A 73 -10.17 -10.80 -3.70
N LEU A 74 -10.29 -9.67 -3.02
CA LEU A 74 -10.97 -8.51 -3.59
C LEU A 74 -10.21 -8.02 -4.83
N SER A 75 -10.97 -7.71 -5.89
CA SER A 75 -10.42 -7.13 -7.11
C SER A 75 -10.00 -5.66 -6.95
N ILE A 76 -10.41 -5.02 -5.85
CA ILE A 76 -10.04 -3.65 -5.46
C ILE A 76 -9.84 -3.61 -3.95
N PHE A 77 -8.68 -3.13 -3.50
CA PHE A 77 -8.40 -2.96 -2.07
C PHE A 77 -9.11 -1.71 -1.53
N PRO A 78 -9.67 -1.75 -0.31
CA PRO A 78 -10.26 -0.57 0.32
C PRO A 78 -9.24 0.56 0.51
N VAL A 79 -9.68 1.81 0.35
CA VAL A 79 -8.89 3.00 0.69
C VAL A 79 -8.41 2.91 2.15
N GLY A 80 -7.15 3.22 2.39
CA GLY A 80 -6.51 3.10 3.69
C GLY A 80 -5.98 1.69 3.99
N SER A 81 -6.06 0.74 3.05
CA SER A 81 -5.30 -0.51 3.11
C SER A 81 -3.81 -0.21 3.24
N GLU A 82 -3.15 -0.85 4.20
CA GLU A 82 -1.72 -0.68 4.47
C GLU A 82 -1.02 -2.02 4.37
N VAL A 83 0.07 -2.07 3.61
CA VAL A 83 0.92 -3.25 3.43
C VAL A 83 2.37 -2.86 3.69
N TYR A 84 3.05 -3.63 4.54
CA TYR A 84 4.44 -3.42 4.93
C TYR A 84 5.22 -4.71 4.66
N LYS A 85 6.34 -4.57 3.95
CA LYS A 85 7.25 -5.66 3.61
C LYS A 85 8.65 -5.35 4.15
N PRO A 86 9.01 -5.79 5.37
CA PRO A 86 10.41 -5.82 5.79
C PRO A 86 11.20 -6.78 4.90
N LEU A 87 12.36 -6.35 4.41
CA LEU A 87 13.26 -7.13 3.56
C LEU A 87 14.46 -7.63 4.37
N TYR A 88 14.60 -8.95 4.47
CA TYR A 88 15.70 -9.64 5.14
C TYR A 88 16.66 -10.26 4.11
N ASN A 89 17.92 -10.45 4.52
CA ASN A 89 18.93 -11.06 3.66
C ASN A 89 18.89 -12.60 3.65
N ASN A 90 18.20 -13.22 4.61
CA ASN A 90 18.13 -14.67 4.76
C ASN A 90 16.84 -15.10 5.47
N THR A 91 16.59 -16.41 5.46
CA THR A 91 15.41 -17.00 6.09
C THR A 91 15.38 -16.86 7.62
N LYS A 92 16.55 -16.65 8.25
CA LYS A 92 16.69 -16.41 9.69
C LYS A 92 16.33 -14.99 10.11
N LYS A 93 15.94 -14.13 9.15
CA LYS A 93 15.59 -12.72 9.36
C LYS A 93 16.73 -11.89 9.94
N GLU A 94 17.96 -12.34 9.72
CA GLU A 94 19.13 -11.55 10.09
C GLU A 94 19.20 -10.33 9.17
N ASN A 95 19.73 -9.21 9.67
CA ASN A 95 19.98 -8.01 8.87
C ASN A 95 18.78 -7.49 8.05
N LEU A 96 17.71 -7.08 8.74
CA LEU A 96 16.64 -6.28 8.14
C LEU A 96 17.23 -5.04 7.44
N ALA A 97 17.10 -4.97 6.12
CA ALA A 97 17.68 -3.94 5.29
C ALA A 97 16.83 -2.67 5.31
N ARG A 98 15.53 -2.82 5.01
CA ARG A 98 14.55 -1.74 4.84
C ARG A 98 13.13 -2.26 4.92
N VAL A 99 12.16 -1.37 5.01
CA VAL A 99 10.74 -1.70 4.90
C VAL A 99 10.17 -1.01 3.67
N VAL A 100 9.52 -1.79 2.81
CA VAL A 100 8.77 -1.28 1.66
C VAL A 100 7.29 -1.25 2.02
N ILE A 101 6.62 -0.15 1.67
CA ILE A 101 5.28 0.17 2.14
C ILE A 101 4.39 0.47 0.94
N MET A 102 3.15 0.00 0.99
CA MET A 102 2.09 0.40 0.08
C MET A 102 0.86 0.84 0.87
N ILE A 103 0.26 1.96 0.46
CA ILE A 103 -0.98 2.47 1.05
C ILE A 103 -1.96 2.80 -0.06
N LYS A 104 -3.17 2.23 0.02
CA LYS A 104 -4.25 2.55 -0.91
C LYS A 104 -4.77 3.95 -0.61
N MET A 105 -4.55 4.88 -1.53
CA MET A 105 -4.99 6.27 -1.40
C MET A 105 -6.42 6.43 -1.91
N LYS A 106 -6.98 7.62 -1.69
CA LYS A 106 -8.27 7.98 -2.29
C LYS A 106 -8.14 8.07 -3.81
N GLU A 107 -9.25 7.83 -4.50
CA GLU A 107 -9.36 8.03 -5.94
C GLU A 107 -8.86 9.43 -6.34
N GLY A 108 -8.07 9.50 -7.41
CA GLY A 108 -7.48 10.72 -7.94
C GLY A 108 -6.01 10.93 -7.56
N TYR A 109 -5.50 10.17 -6.59
CA TYR A 109 -4.08 10.24 -6.21
C TYR A 109 -3.17 9.75 -7.33
N ASP A 110 -3.44 8.61 -7.94
CA ASP A 110 -2.70 8.08 -9.08
C ASP A 110 -3.55 7.08 -9.86
N SER A 111 -4.68 7.56 -10.41
CA SER A 111 -5.74 6.69 -10.91
C SER A 111 -5.34 5.83 -12.10
N LYS A 112 -4.25 6.19 -12.79
CA LYS A 112 -3.68 5.35 -13.86
C LYS A 112 -2.98 4.11 -13.32
N ASN A 113 -2.50 4.18 -12.08
CA ASN A 113 -1.70 3.17 -11.40
C ASN A 113 -2.40 2.65 -10.13
N GLY A 114 -3.73 2.77 -10.06
CA GLY A 114 -4.53 2.22 -8.97
C GLY A 114 -4.48 2.98 -7.66
N ASP A 115 -4.08 4.26 -7.67
CA ASP A 115 -4.09 5.13 -6.50
C ASP A 115 -3.26 4.57 -5.31
N TRP A 116 -2.13 3.90 -5.60
CA TRP A 116 -1.22 3.39 -4.58
C TRP A 116 -0.09 4.38 -4.28
N TRP A 117 0.05 4.76 -3.01
CA TRP A 117 1.26 5.42 -2.52
C TRP A 117 2.29 4.35 -2.11
N TYR A 118 3.55 4.58 -2.48
CA TYR A 118 4.67 3.70 -2.16
C TYR A 118 5.63 4.41 -1.21
N GLY A 119 6.25 3.66 -0.30
CA GLY A 119 7.25 4.15 0.62
C GLY A 119 8.41 3.19 0.79
N VAL A 120 9.61 3.71 1.00
CA VAL A 120 10.80 2.94 1.36
C VAL A 120 11.42 3.61 2.57
N THR A 121 11.50 2.88 3.68
CA THR A 121 12.06 3.38 4.93
C THR A 121 13.32 2.65 5.33
N ASP A 122 14.01 3.18 6.33
CA ASP A 122 14.96 2.43 7.12
C ASP A 122 14.31 1.21 7.81
N ARG A 123 15.16 0.40 8.46
CA ARG A 123 14.75 -0.82 9.17
C ARG A 123 13.73 -0.59 10.29
N THR A 124 13.66 0.63 10.84
CA THR A 124 12.75 0.94 11.93
C THR A 124 11.37 1.42 11.45
N GLY A 125 11.25 1.84 10.19
CA GLY A 125 10.05 2.51 9.68
C GLY A 125 10.01 4.01 10.00
N LYS A 126 11.11 4.58 10.49
CA LYS A 126 11.17 5.95 10.99
C LYS A 126 11.65 6.93 9.93
N GLU A 127 12.71 6.58 9.20
CA GLU A 127 13.29 7.44 8.19
C GLU A 127 12.78 7.01 6.82
N LEU A 128 12.10 7.93 6.13
CA LEU A 128 11.57 7.71 4.79
C LEU A 128 12.60 8.14 3.75
N TRP A 129 13.15 7.19 3.02
CA TRP A 129 14.17 7.43 1.99
C TRP A 129 13.54 7.80 0.64
N HIS A 130 12.44 7.15 0.29
CA HIS A 130 11.67 7.40 -0.94
C HIS A 130 10.18 7.27 -0.66
N GLU A 131 9.36 8.09 -1.33
CA GLU A 131 7.92 8.05 -1.18
C GLU A 131 7.15 8.54 -2.41
N GLY A 132 5.86 8.23 -2.43
CA GLY A 132 4.91 8.76 -3.40
C GLY A 132 4.67 7.80 -4.56
N ARG A 133 4.78 8.32 -5.79
CA ARG A 133 4.61 7.58 -7.04
C ARG A 133 5.95 7.07 -7.54
N ILE A 134 6.49 6.05 -6.86
CA ILE A 134 7.82 5.50 -7.18
C ILE A 134 7.72 4.66 -8.47
N GLN A 135 8.25 5.18 -9.59
CA GLN A 135 8.05 4.59 -10.92
C GLN A 135 8.44 3.11 -10.98
N HIS A 136 9.57 2.72 -10.41
CA HIS A 136 10.00 1.32 -10.41
C HIS A 136 9.02 0.39 -9.67
N CYS A 137 8.41 0.87 -8.58
CA CYS A 137 7.38 0.12 -7.86
C CYS A 137 6.11 0.01 -8.72
N ILE A 138 5.68 1.10 -9.33
CA ILE A 138 4.52 1.14 -10.23
C ILE A 138 4.68 0.15 -11.39
N ASP A 139 5.83 0.18 -12.07
CA ASP A 139 6.08 -0.65 -13.25
C ASP A 139 6.01 -2.15 -12.92
N CYS A 140 6.61 -2.57 -11.79
CA CYS A 140 6.55 -3.96 -11.36
C CYS A 140 5.13 -4.36 -10.92
N HIS A 141 4.45 -3.50 -10.18
CA HIS A 141 3.11 -3.78 -9.66
C HIS A 141 2.02 -3.72 -10.74
N ALA A 142 2.27 -3.07 -11.88
CA ALA A 142 1.38 -3.08 -13.04
C ALA A 142 1.16 -4.51 -13.61
N LEU A 143 2.08 -5.44 -13.33
CA LEU A 143 1.89 -6.87 -13.67
C LEU A 143 0.73 -7.51 -12.89
N ALA A 144 0.35 -6.94 -11.75
CA ALA A 144 -0.75 -7.39 -10.90
C ALA A 144 -1.98 -6.47 -11.03
N LYS A 145 -2.14 -5.77 -12.15
CA LYS A 145 -3.22 -4.78 -12.34
C LYS A 145 -4.63 -5.36 -12.13
N GLU A 146 -4.87 -6.62 -12.52
CA GLU A 146 -6.17 -7.29 -12.38
C GLU A 146 -6.57 -7.56 -10.93
N THR A 147 -5.60 -7.54 -10.01
CA THR A 147 -5.78 -7.72 -8.56
C THR A 147 -5.39 -6.44 -7.82
N ASP A 148 -5.75 -5.30 -8.40
CA ASP A 148 -5.50 -3.97 -7.87
C ASP A 148 -4.03 -3.70 -7.55
N TYR A 149 -3.13 -4.08 -8.46
CA TYR A 149 -1.68 -3.91 -8.32
C TYR A 149 -1.09 -4.70 -7.13
N MET A 150 -1.83 -5.65 -6.56
CA MET A 150 -1.38 -6.49 -5.46
C MET A 150 -1.25 -7.94 -5.94
N PHE A 151 -0.12 -8.60 -5.65
CA PHE A 151 0.11 -10.02 -5.97
C PHE A 151 -0.68 -10.96 -5.03
N SER A 152 -1.98 -10.72 -4.87
CA SER A 152 -2.83 -11.36 -3.86
C SER A 152 -2.99 -12.86 -4.05
N GLU A 153 -3.22 -13.31 -5.28
CA GLU A 153 -3.38 -14.75 -5.55
C GLU A 153 -2.12 -15.54 -5.21
N SER A 154 -0.96 -15.12 -5.72
CA SER A 154 0.30 -15.82 -5.45
C SER A 154 0.67 -15.79 -3.95
N VAL A 155 0.43 -14.66 -3.27
CA VAL A 155 0.66 -14.55 -1.83
C VAL A 155 -0.25 -15.51 -1.06
N MET A 156 -1.55 -15.56 -1.39
CA MET A 156 -2.49 -16.39 -0.65
C MET A 156 -2.32 -17.89 -0.95
N GLU A 157 -1.90 -18.27 -2.15
CA GLU A 157 -1.56 -19.67 -2.44
C GLU A 157 -0.31 -20.11 -1.68
N GLU A 158 0.74 -19.29 -1.62
CA GLU A 158 1.93 -19.59 -0.83
C GLU A 158 1.60 -19.77 0.66
N ILE A 159 0.72 -18.93 1.22
CA ILE A 159 0.26 -19.07 2.62
C ILE A 159 -0.49 -20.38 2.84
N LYS A 160 -1.31 -20.78 1.87
CA LYS A 160 -2.05 -22.03 1.93
C LYS A 160 -1.09 -23.22 1.94
N VAL A 161 -0.08 -23.24 1.07
CA VAL A 161 0.98 -24.26 1.07
C VAL A 161 1.71 -24.31 2.42
N GLN A 162 2.07 -23.17 3.00
CA GLN A 162 2.71 -23.13 4.32
C GLN A 162 1.83 -23.72 5.43
N LYS A 163 0.50 -23.55 5.36
CA LYS A 163 -0.44 -24.13 6.34
C LYS A 163 -0.50 -25.65 6.19
N GLU A 164 -0.64 -26.13 4.97
CA GLU A 164 -0.72 -27.57 4.67
C GLU A 164 0.55 -28.30 5.13
N LEU A 165 1.73 -27.76 4.80
CA LEU A 165 3.01 -28.34 5.25
C LEU A 165 3.16 -28.37 6.77
N ARG A 166 2.70 -27.33 7.46
CA ARG A 166 2.75 -27.27 8.93
C ARG A 166 1.81 -28.29 9.57
N GLU A 167 0.62 -28.50 9.00
CA GLU A 167 -0.33 -29.51 9.48
C GLU A 167 0.21 -30.92 9.27
N GLU A 168 0.86 -31.19 8.13
CA GLU A 168 1.54 -32.47 7.87
C GLU A 168 2.67 -32.74 8.87
N GLU A 169 3.52 -31.75 9.17
CA GLU A 169 4.58 -31.89 10.17
C GLU A 169 4.01 -32.23 11.55
N VAL A 170 2.97 -31.53 12.00
CA VAL A 170 2.32 -31.83 13.30
C VAL A 170 1.80 -33.26 13.36
N HIS A 171 1.20 -33.76 12.28
CA HIS A 171 0.70 -35.14 12.22
C HIS A 171 1.80 -36.21 12.20
N ILE A 172 3.01 -35.89 11.73
CA ILE A 172 4.15 -36.82 11.75
C ILE A 172 4.70 -37.02 13.18
N PHE A 173 4.57 -36.02 14.07
CA PHE A 173 5.12 -36.08 15.43
C PHE A 173 4.12 -36.60 16.49
N GLU A 174 2.89 -36.95 16.11
CA GLU A 174 1.87 -37.52 17.01
C GLU A 174 1.82 -39.06 17.03
N TYR A 175 2.73 -39.75 16.33
CA TYR A 175 2.83 -41.22 16.26
C TYR A 175 4.10 -41.81 16.89
#